data_AF-A0A0N1MCK9-F1
#
_entry.id   AF-A0A0N1MCK9-F1
#
_cell.length_a   1.000
_cell.length_b   1.000
_cell.length_c   1.000
_cell.angle_alpha   90.00
_cell.angle_beta   90.00
_cell.angle_gamma   90.00
#
_symmetry.space_group_name_H-M   'P 1'
#
loop_
_entity.id
_entity.type
_entity.pdbx_description
1 polymer ?
#
loop_
_entity_poly.entity_id
_entity_poly.type
_entity_poly.pdbx_seq_one_letter_code
_entity_poly.pdbx_strand_id
1 'polypeptide(L)'
;MNKIILPALAMLMLAQSPAYAINDKYRKQLEQSGCTQVSETQGCDIHKSKAENAKAGFTNPAADSSTVQTPYAGQWVAKSDAGATVATIRIDAKEQVWVNGKRVNAKRTDGTLQFRQGKLTFTIQGDRRLTGEDYWTDSDAKTKGPIEIE
;
A
#
# COMPACT_ATOMS: atom_id res chain seq x y z
N MET A 1 -18.04 -63.10 22.34
CA MET A 1 -18.48 -63.54 20.99
C MET A 1 -19.89 -62.99 20.81
N ASN A 2 -20.20 -62.06 19.91
CA ASN A 2 -20.03 -62.13 18.46
C ASN A 2 -19.69 -60.79 17.80
N LYS A 3 -18.90 -60.90 16.73
CA LYS A 3 -18.48 -59.87 15.78
C LYS A 3 -19.50 -59.79 14.64
N ILE A 4 -20.09 -58.64 14.35
CA ILE A 4 -20.63 -58.26 13.02
C ILE A 4 -20.54 -56.72 12.94
N ILE A 5 -19.39 -56.16 12.52
CA ILE A 5 -19.05 -55.75 11.14
C ILE A 5 -19.77 -54.46 10.72
N LEU A 6 -18.98 -53.37 10.68
CA LEU A 6 -19.23 -52.12 9.96
C LEU A 6 -19.72 -52.40 8.53
N PRO A 7 -20.72 -51.67 8.00
CA PRO A 7 -20.39 -50.46 7.24
C PRO A 7 -21.51 -49.41 7.23
N ALA A 8 -21.39 -48.35 8.01
CA ALA A 8 -22.23 -47.14 7.86
C ALA A 8 -21.37 -45.87 7.77
N LEU A 9 -20.12 -46.02 7.31
CA LEU A 9 -19.12 -44.94 7.22
C LEU A 9 -18.68 -44.72 5.77
N ALA A 10 -19.62 -44.76 4.82
CA ALA A 10 -19.33 -44.66 3.38
C ALA A 10 -20.19 -43.64 2.63
N MET A 11 -20.95 -42.78 3.31
CA MET A 11 -21.95 -41.92 2.63
C MET A 11 -21.91 -40.43 3.01
N LEU A 12 -20.74 -39.90 3.36
CA LEU A 12 -20.53 -38.45 3.52
C LEU A 12 -19.24 -37.93 2.84
N MET A 13 -18.81 -38.57 1.76
CA MET A 13 -17.67 -38.14 0.94
C MET A 13 -18.13 -37.61 -0.42
N LEU A 14 -19.05 -36.64 -0.45
CA LEU A 14 -19.41 -35.88 -1.66
C LEU A 14 -19.74 -34.42 -1.31
N ALA A 15 -18.80 -33.74 -0.66
CA ALA A 15 -18.67 -32.29 -0.76
C ALA A 15 -17.24 -31.98 -1.23
N GLN A 16 -16.82 -32.64 -2.32
CA GLN A 16 -15.69 -32.14 -3.09
C GLN A 16 -16.23 -30.94 -3.86
N SER A 17 -16.14 -29.77 -3.24
CA SER A 17 -16.29 -28.50 -3.96
C SER A 17 -15.33 -28.59 -5.15
N PRO A 18 -15.80 -28.47 -6.39
CA PRO A 18 -14.88 -28.35 -7.51
C PRO A 18 -13.93 -27.20 -7.19
N ALA A 19 -12.64 -27.51 -7.09
CA ALA A 19 -11.59 -26.52 -7.24
C ALA A 19 -11.72 -26.02 -8.68
N TYR A 20 -12.68 -25.11 -8.91
CA TYR A 20 -12.81 -24.43 -10.18
C TYR A 20 -11.44 -23.79 -10.42
N ALA A 21 -10.74 -24.29 -11.43
CA ALA A 21 -9.60 -23.57 -11.99
C ALA A 21 -10.15 -22.19 -12.33
N ILE A 22 -9.86 -21.20 -11.48
CA ILE A 22 -10.26 -19.82 -11.69
C ILE A 22 -9.59 -19.45 -13.00
N ASN A 23 -10.37 -19.40 -14.08
CA ASN A 23 -9.88 -18.96 -15.38
C ASN A 23 -9.15 -17.63 -15.14
N ASP A 24 -7.93 -17.48 -15.64
CA ASP A 24 -7.14 -16.26 -15.45
C ASP A 24 -7.94 -14.99 -15.80
N LYS A 25 -8.87 -15.10 -16.75
CA LYS A 25 -9.82 -14.04 -17.09
C LYS A 25 -10.75 -13.68 -15.94
N TYR A 26 -11.35 -14.67 -15.29
CA TYR A 26 -12.27 -14.47 -14.16
C TYR A 26 -11.54 -13.93 -12.94
N ARG A 27 -10.32 -14.40 -12.66
CA ARG A 27 -9.44 -13.82 -11.63
C ARG A 27 -9.20 -12.32 -11.87
N LYS A 28 -8.83 -11.97 -13.11
CA LYS A 28 -8.63 -10.56 -13.50
C LYS A 28 -9.90 -9.74 -13.36
N GLN A 29 -11.07 -10.30 -13.65
CA GLN A 29 -12.35 -9.59 -13.45
C GLN A 29 -12.63 -9.32 -11.96
N LEU A 30 -12.38 -10.28 -11.09
CA LEU A 30 -12.48 -10.08 -9.64
C LEU A 30 -11.51 -9.00 -9.14
N GLU A 31 -10.26 -9.02 -9.61
CA GLU A 31 -9.26 -7.99 -9.30
C GLU A 31 -9.67 -6.58 -9.78
N GLN A 32 -10.16 -6.48 -11.02
CA GLN A 32 -10.59 -5.20 -11.63
C GLN A 32 -11.84 -4.61 -11.00
N SER A 33 -12.80 -5.47 -10.67
CA SER A 33 -14.07 -5.08 -10.02
C SER A 33 -13.95 -4.89 -8.51
N GLY A 34 -12.83 -5.31 -7.92
CA GLY A 34 -12.64 -5.34 -6.47
C GLY A 34 -13.48 -6.38 -5.75
N CYS A 35 -14.12 -7.30 -6.46
CA CYS A 35 -14.92 -8.36 -5.87
C CYS A 35 -14.06 -9.56 -5.45
N THR A 36 -14.60 -10.38 -4.56
CA THR A 36 -14.18 -11.75 -4.30
C THR A 36 -15.26 -12.70 -4.81
N GLN A 37 -14.92 -13.99 -4.94
CA GLN A 37 -15.93 -15.00 -5.27
C GLN A 37 -17.09 -15.01 -4.24
N VAL A 38 -16.79 -14.73 -2.96
CA VAL A 38 -17.81 -14.64 -1.90
C VAL A 38 -18.66 -13.39 -2.08
N SER A 39 -18.05 -12.22 -2.26
CA SER A 39 -18.81 -10.97 -2.38
C SER A 39 -19.62 -10.90 -3.69
N GLU A 40 -19.18 -11.57 -4.75
CA GLU A 40 -19.98 -11.72 -5.98
C GLU A 40 -21.32 -12.39 -5.68
N THR A 41 -21.32 -13.49 -4.93
CA THR A 41 -22.57 -14.15 -4.52
C THR A 41 -23.42 -13.31 -3.55
N GLN A 42 -22.83 -12.28 -2.95
CA GLN A 42 -23.51 -11.31 -2.08
C GLN A 42 -23.97 -10.04 -2.81
N GLY A 43 -23.73 -9.93 -4.13
CA GLY A 43 -24.20 -8.82 -4.96
C GLY A 43 -23.12 -7.86 -5.46
N CYS A 44 -21.83 -8.15 -5.25
CA CYS A 44 -20.72 -7.43 -5.89
C CYS A 44 -20.69 -7.75 -7.38
N ASP A 45 -20.77 -6.73 -8.24
CA ASP A 45 -20.87 -6.93 -9.68
C ASP A 45 -19.48 -6.94 -10.34
N ILE A 46 -19.06 -8.10 -10.85
CA ILE A 46 -17.74 -8.28 -11.49
C ILE A 46 -17.56 -7.50 -12.80
N HIS A 47 -18.63 -6.90 -13.33
CA HIS A 47 -18.61 -6.04 -14.52
C HIS A 47 -18.57 -4.54 -14.18
N LYS A 48 -18.75 -4.17 -12.91
CA LYS A 48 -18.59 -2.79 -12.44
C LYS A 48 -17.16 -2.49 -12.05
N SER A 49 -16.82 -1.20 -12.03
CA SER A 49 -15.52 -0.78 -11.52
C SER A 49 -15.42 -0.99 -10.01
N LYS A 50 -14.19 -1.18 -9.52
CA LYS A 50 -13.89 -1.22 -8.09
C LYS A 50 -14.47 -0.05 -7.30
N ALA A 51 -14.44 1.16 -7.87
CA ALA A 51 -14.99 2.35 -7.21
C ALA A 51 -16.52 2.31 -7.10
N GLU A 52 -17.22 1.75 -8.09
CA GLU A 52 -18.68 1.61 -8.07
C GLU A 52 -19.12 0.53 -7.07
N ASN A 53 -18.42 -0.61 -7.03
CA ASN A 53 -18.69 -1.66 -6.04
C ASN A 53 -18.35 -1.20 -4.61
N ALA A 54 -17.27 -0.42 -4.43
CA ALA A 54 -16.94 0.18 -3.14
C ALA A 54 -18.04 1.15 -2.66
N LYS A 55 -18.64 1.94 -3.56
CA LYS A 55 -19.80 2.80 -3.23
C LYS A 55 -21.02 1.98 -2.79
N ALA A 56 -21.16 0.76 -3.29
CA ALA A 56 -22.20 -0.19 -2.90
C ALA A 56 -21.84 -0.98 -1.63
N GLY A 57 -20.71 -0.68 -0.96
CA GLY A 57 -20.28 -1.34 0.27
C GLY A 57 -19.45 -2.61 0.07
N PHE A 58 -19.13 -2.97 -1.18
CA PHE A 58 -18.28 -4.12 -1.49
C PHE A 58 -16.82 -3.67 -1.65
N THR A 59 -16.12 -3.54 -0.54
CA THR A 59 -14.67 -3.33 -0.51
C THR A 59 -13.95 -4.65 -0.25
N ASN A 60 -12.88 -4.94 -0.98
CA ASN A 60 -12.05 -6.11 -0.73
C ASN A 60 -10.70 -5.65 -0.18
N PRO A 61 -10.47 -5.74 1.15
CA PRO A 61 -9.24 -5.32 1.79
C PRO A 61 -7.99 -6.00 1.20
N ALA A 62 -8.12 -7.26 0.77
CA ALA A 62 -7.02 -8.02 0.17
C ALA A 62 -6.65 -7.51 -1.24
N ALA A 63 -7.62 -7.01 -2.01
CA ALA A 63 -7.37 -6.36 -3.31
C ALA A 63 -6.98 -4.88 -3.15
N ASP A 64 -7.35 -4.22 -2.05
CA ASP A 64 -6.87 -2.89 -1.66
C ASP A 64 -5.42 -2.91 -1.17
N SER A 65 -4.96 -4.05 -0.67
CA SER A 65 -3.56 -4.28 -0.25
C SER A 65 -2.57 -4.35 -1.42
N SER A 66 -3.04 -4.24 -2.67
CA SER A 66 -2.20 -4.23 -3.88
C SER A 66 -1.51 -2.88 -4.13
N THR A 67 -1.84 -1.83 -3.38
CA THR A 67 -0.87 -0.74 -3.20
C THR A 67 0.15 -1.22 -2.18
N VAL A 68 1.29 -1.72 -2.64
CA VAL A 68 2.50 -1.76 -1.82
C VAL A 68 2.72 -0.33 -1.37
N GLN A 69 2.24 0.01 -0.17
CA GLN A 69 2.31 1.35 0.35
C GLN A 69 3.78 1.57 0.65
N THR A 70 4.43 2.35 -0.21
CA THR A 70 5.80 2.75 -0.01
C THR A 70 5.95 3.35 1.40
N PRO A 71 7.01 2.99 2.14
CA PRO A 71 7.21 3.56 3.47
C PRO A 71 7.41 5.07 3.43
N TYR A 72 7.65 5.67 2.26
CA TYR A 72 7.87 7.11 2.11
C TYR A 72 6.58 7.91 1.93
N ALA A 73 5.45 7.27 1.61
CA ALA A 73 4.20 7.98 1.34
C ALA A 73 3.72 8.75 2.58
N GLY A 74 3.34 10.02 2.39
CA GLY A 74 2.92 10.89 3.49
C GLY A 74 3.12 12.37 3.21
N GLN A 75 2.76 13.19 4.20
CA GLN A 75 3.11 14.60 4.28
C GLN A 75 4.19 14.77 5.35
N TRP A 76 5.17 15.60 5.03
CA TRP A 76 6.35 15.81 5.86
C TRP A 76 6.71 17.28 5.90
N VAL A 77 7.30 17.72 7.01
CA VAL A 77 7.72 19.10 7.23
C VAL A 77 9.19 19.11 7.61
N ALA A 78 10.00 19.78 6.80
CA ALA A 78 11.38 20.08 7.13
C ALA A 78 11.42 21.27 8.11
N LYS A 79 12.08 21.11 9.25
CA LYS A 79 12.18 22.13 10.30
C LYS A 79 13.62 22.63 10.45
N SER A 80 13.78 23.91 10.77
CA SER A 80 15.06 24.46 11.22
C SER A 80 15.30 24.17 12.71
N ASP A 81 16.51 24.44 13.20
CA ASP A 81 16.83 24.34 14.63
C ASP A 81 15.95 25.25 15.51
N ALA A 82 15.42 26.33 14.93
CA ALA A 82 14.47 27.24 15.59
C ALA A 82 13.00 26.77 15.48
N GLY A 83 12.74 25.59 14.90
CA GLY A 83 11.40 25.05 14.69
C GLY A 83 10.62 25.68 13.53
N ALA A 84 11.24 26.59 12.76
CA ALA A 84 10.60 27.20 11.60
C ALA A 84 10.48 26.18 10.45
N THR A 85 9.39 26.25 9.69
CA THR A 85 9.21 25.41 8.50
C THR A 85 10.14 25.86 7.37
N VAL A 86 11.01 24.97 6.92
CA VAL A 86 11.92 25.15 5.79
C VAL A 86 11.25 24.71 4.49
N ALA A 87 10.50 23.61 4.52
CA ALA A 87 9.75 23.11 3.39
C ALA A 87 8.61 22.17 3.82
N THR A 88 7.54 22.14 3.03
CA THR A 88 6.54 21.07 3.07
C THR A 88 6.81 20.06 1.97
N ILE A 89 6.63 18.79 2.26
CA ILE A 89 6.98 17.68 1.38
C ILE A 89 5.78 16.75 1.30
N ARG A 90 5.37 16.39 0.09
CA ARG A 90 4.34 15.37 -0.13
C ARG A 90 4.92 14.25 -0.97
N ILE A 91 4.70 13.01 -0.55
CA ILE A 91 5.12 11.81 -1.25
C ILE A 91 3.89 10.93 -1.44
N ASP A 92 3.59 10.56 -2.69
CA ASP A 92 2.45 9.68 -2.98
C ASP A 92 2.85 8.18 -2.93
N ALA A 93 1.86 7.31 -3.09
CA ALA A 93 2.07 5.85 -3.11
C ALA A 93 2.99 5.37 -4.25
N LYS A 94 3.23 6.21 -5.28
CA LYS A 94 4.12 5.95 -6.41
C LYS A 94 5.49 6.62 -6.22
N GLU A 95 5.77 7.14 -5.03
CA GLU A 95 6.99 7.88 -4.67
C GLU A 95 7.23 9.12 -5.53
N GLN A 96 6.16 9.70 -6.07
CA GLN A 96 6.24 11.03 -6.65
C GLN A 96 6.35 12.04 -5.52
N VAL A 97 7.31 12.96 -5.64
CA VAL A 97 7.64 13.90 -4.58
C VAL A 97 7.35 15.32 -5.00
N TRP A 98 6.74 16.08 -4.10
CA TRP A 98 6.54 17.52 -4.21
C TRP A 98 7.18 18.21 -3.02
N VAL A 99 7.96 19.27 -3.27
CA VAL A 99 8.53 20.14 -2.24
C VAL A 99 7.95 21.54 -2.45
N ASN A 100 7.26 22.06 -1.43
CA ASN A 100 6.52 23.32 -1.49
C ASN A 100 5.56 23.37 -2.70
N GLY A 101 4.87 22.25 -2.96
CA GLY A 101 3.93 22.09 -4.07
C GLY A 101 4.58 21.88 -5.46
N LYS A 102 5.90 22.00 -5.60
CA LYS A 102 6.60 21.78 -6.88
C LYS A 102 7.13 20.35 -6.97
N ARG A 103 6.82 19.66 -8.08
CA ARG A 103 7.28 18.28 -8.30
C ARG A 103 8.80 18.24 -8.49
N VAL A 104 9.47 17.29 -7.84
CA VAL A 104 10.91 17.07 -7.94
C VAL A 104 11.22 15.61 -8.28
N ASN A 105 12.42 15.37 -8.81
CA ASN A 105 12.91 14.01 -9.01
C ASN A 105 13.40 13.43 -7.69
N ALA A 106 13.01 12.19 -7.42
CA ALA A 106 13.44 11.42 -6.27
C ALA A 106 14.19 10.16 -6.71
N LYS A 107 15.14 9.74 -5.90
CA LYS A 107 15.97 8.56 -6.12
C LYS A 107 16.02 7.74 -4.84
N ARG A 108 15.82 6.43 -4.97
CA ARG A 108 16.15 5.50 -3.88
C ARG A 108 17.65 5.27 -3.82
N THR A 109 18.22 5.40 -2.63
CA THR A 109 19.63 5.11 -2.34
C THR A 109 19.70 4.51 -0.96
N ASP A 110 20.25 3.30 -0.86
CA ASP A 110 20.61 2.68 0.42
C ASP A 110 19.49 2.71 1.49
N GLY A 111 18.28 2.26 1.11
CA GLY A 111 17.14 2.26 2.02
C GLY A 111 16.50 3.62 2.29
N THR A 112 16.99 4.71 1.68
CA THR A 112 16.40 6.05 1.76
C THR A 112 15.78 6.47 0.43
N LEU A 113 14.86 7.44 0.49
CA LEU A 113 14.41 8.22 -0.64
C LEU A 113 15.01 9.62 -0.56
N GLN A 114 15.86 9.95 -1.53
CA GLN A 114 16.56 11.24 -1.60
C GLN A 114 16.06 12.08 -2.78
N PHE A 115 15.82 13.36 -2.52
CA PHE A 115 15.39 14.33 -3.53
C PHE A 115 15.94 15.72 -3.20
N ARG A 116 15.88 16.63 -4.19
CA ARG A 116 16.51 17.96 -4.08
C ARG A 116 15.59 19.05 -4.60
N GLN A 117 15.66 20.22 -3.97
CA GLN A 117 15.09 21.47 -4.47
C GLN A 117 16.15 22.57 -4.33
N GLY A 118 16.77 22.95 -5.44
CA GLY A 118 17.90 23.90 -5.41
C GLY A 118 19.10 23.31 -4.66
N LYS A 119 19.52 23.99 -3.59
CA LYS A 119 20.67 23.60 -2.75
C LYS A 119 20.29 22.70 -1.56
N LEU A 120 18.98 22.53 -1.33
CA LEU A 120 18.44 21.67 -0.30
C LEU A 120 18.38 20.23 -0.80
N THR A 121 18.94 19.32 -0.02
CA THR A 121 18.79 17.86 -0.18
C THR A 121 18.00 17.32 0.98
N PHE A 122 16.98 16.53 0.67
CA PHE A 122 16.09 15.88 1.63
C PHE A 122 16.30 14.38 1.56
N THR A 123 16.35 13.73 2.71
CA THR A 123 16.52 12.29 2.86
C THR A 123 15.43 11.77 3.77
N ILE A 124 14.67 10.80 3.28
CA ILE A 124 13.61 10.12 4.04
C ILE A 124 13.98 8.64 4.17
N GLN A 125 14.01 8.10 5.38
CA GLN A 125 14.40 6.74 5.70
C GLN A 125 13.28 5.73 5.44
N GLY A 126 13.56 4.64 4.74
CA GLY A 126 12.54 3.64 4.41
C GLY A 126 12.16 2.75 5.58
N ASP A 127 13.09 2.53 6.51
CA ASP A 127 12.82 1.79 7.74
C ASP A 127 12.24 2.70 8.83
N ARG A 128 10.93 2.63 9.02
CA ARG A 128 10.18 3.41 10.02
C ARG A 128 10.41 2.98 11.46
N ARG A 129 11.18 1.92 11.70
CA ARG A 129 11.63 1.54 13.04
C ARG A 129 12.76 2.44 13.54
N LEU A 130 13.47 3.09 12.62
CA LEU A 130 14.51 4.07 12.96
C LEU A 130 13.88 5.45 13.13
N THR A 131 14.24 6.13 14.21
CA THR A 131 13.70 7.45 14.57
C THR A 131 14.77 8.51 14.40
N GLY A 132 14.41 9.68 13.84
CA GLY A 132 15.36 10.80 13.66
C GLY A 132 16.31 10.66 12.46
N GLU A 133 16.05 9.69 11.57
CA GLU A 133 16.85 9.46 10.35
C GLU A 133 16.32 10.25 9.13
N ASP A 134 15.18 10.93 9.28
CA ASP A 134 14.62 11.83 8.27
C ASP A 134 15.20 13.23 8.45
N TYR A 135 15.94 13.73 7.46
CA TYR A 135 16.64 15.02 7.58
C TYR A 135 16.81 15.74 6.25
N TRP A 136 17.05 17.04 6.33
CA TRP A 136 17.45 17.88 5.20
C TRP A 136 18.82 18.53 5.44
N THR A 137 19.48 18.91 4.35
CA THR A 137 20.76 19.64 4.36
C THR A 137 20.75 20.74 3.32
N ASP A 138 21.35 21.89 3.64
CA ASP A 138 21.66 22.95 2.70
C ASP A 138 23.16 22.99 2.44
N SER A 139 23.54 22.71 1.19
CA SER A 139 24.94 22.74 0.76
C SER A 139 25.54 24.14 0.68
N ASP A 140 24.72 25.19 0.56
CA ASP A 140 25.12 26.59 0.45
C ASP A 140 25.27 27.22 1.84
N ALA A 141 24.17 27.22 2.62
CA ALA A 141 24.16 27.76 3.98
C ALA A 141 24.90 26.89 5.01
N LYS A 142 25.27 25.65 4.64
CA LYS A 142 25.87 24.64 5.53
C LYS A 142 25.01 24.29 6.75
N THR A 143 23.69 24.40 6.60
CA THR A 143 22.71 24.06 7.63
C THR A 143 22.12 22.68 7.39
N LYS A 144 21.52 22.11 8.43
CA LYS A 144 20.72 20.89 8.35
C LYS A 144 19.58 20.96 9.36
N GLY A 145 18.63 20.05 9.26
CA GLY A 145 17.57 19.96 10.26
C GLY A 145 16.71 18.71 10.08
N PRO A 146 15.82 18.42 11.04
CA PRO A 146 14.96 17.26 10.99
C PRO A 146 13.86 17.43 9.94
N ILE A 147 13.35 16.30 9.47
CA ILE A 147 12.09 16.22 8.76
C ILE A 147 11.13 15.40 9.62
N GLU A 148 9.95 15.94 9.86
CA GLU A 148 8.93 15.33 10.71
C GLU A 148 7.68 15.03 9.88
N ILE A 149 6.87 14.06 10.32
CA ILE A 149 5.55 13.84 9.74
C ILE A 149 4.65 15.03 10.13
N GLU A 150 3.84 15.51 9.18
CA GLU A 150 2.84 16.56 9.44
C GLU A 150 1.68 16.08 10.32
#